data_AF-A0A4R5AGK3-F1
#
_entry.id   AF-A0A4R5AGK3-F1
#
_cell.length_a   1.000
_cell.length_b   1.000
_cell.length_c   1.000
_cell.angle_alpha   90.00
_cell.angle_beta   90.00
_cell.angle_gamma   90.00
#
_symmetry.space_group_name_H-M   'P 1'
#
loop_
_entity.id
_entity.type
_entity.pdbx_description
1 polymer ?
#
loop_
_entity_poly.entity_id
_entity_poly.type
_entity_poly.pdbx_seq_one_letter_code
_entity_poly.pdbx_strand_id
1 'polypeptide(L)'
;MTATASNDECALKWCNEAGEHTEHRQYLTSLVAWHQTWLVGVNVVQSGGEPLYVELTATTRFSPPATVTLRPDEAEAVGQALIEAAARSVR
;
A
#
# COMPACT_ATOMS: atom_id res chain seq x y z
N MET A 1 13.62 16.84 -1.10
CA MET A 1 12.95 17.34 -2.32
C MET A 1 11.73 16.47 -2.53
N THR A 2 10.56 16.92 -2.10
CA THR A 2 9.31 16.19 -2.27
C THR A 2 8.84 16.50 -3.68
N ALA A 3 9.05 15.55 -4.61
CA ALA A 3 8.48 15.66 -5.94
C ALA A 3 6.97 15.44 -5.81
N THR A 4 6.21 16.52 -5.74
CA THR A 4 4.80 16.52 -6.14
C THR A 4 4.78 16.27 -7.64
N ALA A 5 4.81 15.00 -8.03
CA ALA A 5 4.45 14.60 -9.37
C ALA A 5 3.05 15.18 -9.63
N SER A 6 2.94 16.06 -10.61
CA SER A 6 1.69 16.68 -10.99
C SER A 6 0.72 15.57 -11.37
N ASN A 7 -0.30 15.38 -10.55
CA ASN A 7 -1.39 14.42 -10.70
C ASN A 7 -2.30 14.72 -11.93
N ASP A 8 -1.81 15.56 -12.86
CA ASP A 8 -2.53 16.10 -14.01
C ASP A 8 -2.51 15.17 -15.23
N GLU A 9 -1.64 14.16 -15.25
CA GLU A 9 -1.54 13.23 -16.38
C GLU A 9 -2.46 12.00 -16.24
N CYS A 10 -2.82 11.62 -15.02
CA CYS A 10 -3.72 10.49 -14.80
C CYS A 10 -5.19 10.89 -15.02
N ALA A 11 -5.89 10.19 -15.92
CA ALA A 11 -7.32 10.41 -16.14
C ALA A 11 -8.19 10.21 -14.88
N LEU A 12 -7.76 9.33 -13.97
CA LEU A 12 -8.46 9.06 -12.71
C LEU A 12 -8.14 10.06 -11.59
N LYS A 13 -7.05 10.85 -11.73
CA LYS A 13 -6.64 11.95 -10.83
C LYS A 13 -6.38 11.60 -9.35
N TRP A 14 -6.38 10.32 -8.98
CA TRP A 14 -6.18 9.89 -7.59
C TRP A 14 -4.87 9.13 -7.35
N CYS A 15 -4.23 8.60 -8.40
CA CYS A 15 -3.01 7.82 -8.25
C CYS A 15 -1.73 8.66 -8.38
N ASN A 16 -0.62 8.13 -7.87
CA ASN A 16 0.68 8.79 -7.88
C ASN A 16 1.53 8.44 -9.12
N GLU A 17 0.96 7.69 -10.07
CA GLU A 17 1.65 7.24 -11.28
C GLU A 17 1.79 8.38 -12.30
N ALA A 18 2.90 8.37 -13.04
CA ALA A 18 3.23 9.40 -14.04
C ALA A 18 3.20 8.83 -15.47
N GLY A 19 2.90 9.67 -16.46
CA GLY A 19 2.76 9.24 -17.85
C GLY A 19 1.56 8.31 -18.10
N GLU A 20 1.53 7.68 -19.28
CA GLU A 20 0.53 6.67 -19.60
C GLU A 20 0.76 5.38 -18.79
N HIS A 21 -0.27 4.93 -18.08
CA HIS A 21 -0.24 3.73 -17.26
C HIS A 21 -1.60 3.03 -17.24
N THR A 22 -1.57 1.71 -17.07
CA THR A 22 -2.77 0.86 -16.94
C THR A 22 -3.04 0.45 -15.49
N GLU A 23 -2.04 0.59 -14.62
CA GLU A 23 -2.14 0.37 -13.19
C GLU A 23 -2.05 1.72 -12.48
N HIS A 24 -3.03 2.00 -11.64
CA HIS A 24 -3.15 3.21 -10.85
C HIS A 24 -2.84 2.86 -9.40
N ARG A 25 -1.75 3.40 -8.84
CA ARG A 25 -1.35 3.16 -7.45
C ARG A 25 -1.31 4.46 -6.66
N GLN A 26 -1.97 4.50 -5.51
CA GLN A 26 -1.84 5.58 -4.54
C GLN A 26 -1.17 5.03 -3.28
N TYR A 27 -0.01 5.58 -2.97
CA TYR A 27 0.68 5.30 -1.72
C TYR A 27 -0.05 5.96 -0.55
N LEU A 28 -0.42 5.16 0.45
CA LEU A 28 -1.09 5.64 1.65
C LEU A 28 -0.11 5.85 2.80
N THR A 29 0.66 4.82 3.12
CA THR A 29 1.59 4.86 4.26
C THR A 29 2.62 3.73 4.19
N SER A 30 3.59 3.78 5.09
CA SER A 30 4.47 2.66 5.38
C SER A 30 4.66 2.53 6.88
N LEU A 31 4.90 1.29 7.30
CA LEU A 31 5.18 0.94 8.68
C LEU A 31 6.52 0.22 8.77
N VAL A 32 7.28 0.62 9.78
CA VAL A 32 8.51 -0.09 10.16
C VAL A 32 8.11 -1.33 10.93
N ALA A 33 8.52 -2.48 10.43
CA ALA A 33 8.26 -3.79 11.04
C ALA A 33 9.58 -4.46 11.43
N TRP A 34 9.47 -5.53 12.23
CA TRP A 34 10.53 -6.48 12.57
C TRP A 34 11.91 -5.87 12.82
N HIS A 35 12.20 -5.56 14.09
CA HIS A 35 13.50 -5.01 14.53
C HIS A 35 14.00 -3.80 13.73
N GLN A 36 13.10 -2.98 13.20
CA GLN A 36 13.43 -1.80 12.38
C GLN A 36 14.18 -2.11 11.08
N THR A 37 14.10 -3.35 10.60
CA THR A 37 14.81 -3.79 9.39
C THR A 37 13.87 -4.05 8.22
N TRP A 38 12.57 -4.07 8.47
CA TRP A 38 11.53 -4.29 7.47
C TRP A 38 10.69 -3.03 7.31
N LEU A 39 10.28 -2.76 6.07
CA LEU A 39 9.31 -1.73 5.74
C LEU A 39 8.15 -2.40 5.01
N VAL A 40 6.93 -2.21 5.52
CA VAL A 40 5.71 -2.62 4.81
C VAL A 40 5.03 -1.36 4.28
N GLY A 41 5.05 -1.21 2.96
CA GLY A 41 4.30 -0.16 2.26
C GLY A 41 2.86 -0.60 2.03
N VAL A 42 1.94 0.36 2.10
CA VAL A 42 0.51 0.17 1.86
C VAL A 42 0.07 1.09 0.73
N ASN A 43 -0.49 0.50 -0.31
CA ASN A 43 -1.04 1.23 -1.44
C ASN A 43 -2.50 0.83 -1.68
N VAL A 44 -3.28 1.75 -2.24
CA VAL A 44 -4.53 1.43 -2.95
C VAL A 44 -4.23 1.35 -4.43
N VAL A 45 -4.69 0.30 -5.09
CA VAL A 45 -4.36 0.00 -6.48
C VAL A 45 -5.61 -0.32 -7.28
N GLN A 46 -5.63 0.12 -8.53
CA GLN A 46 -6.60 -0.28 -9.54
C GLN A 46 -5.88 -0.62 -10.84
N SER A 47 -6.13 -1.77 -11.43
CA SER A 47 -5.52 -2.15 -12.70
C SER A 47 -6.60 -2.36 -13.76
N GLY A 48 -6.50 -1.72 -14.92
CA GLY A 48 -7.27 -2.09 -16.11
C GLY A 48 -8.80 -2.17 -15.96
N GLY A 49 -9.42 -1.27 -15.17
CA GLY A 49 -10.87 -1.27 -14.96
C GLY A 49 -11.37 -2.29 -13.92
N GLU A 50 -10.47 -3.07 -13.32
CA GLU A 50 -10.77 -3.96 -12.19
C GLU A 50 -11.19 -3.15 -10.94
N PRO A 51 -11.84 -3.79 -9.95
CA PRO A 51 -12.08 -3.19 -8.65
C PRO A 51 -10.80 -2.76 -7.94
N LEU A 52 -10.93 -1.75 -7.07
CA LEU A 52 -9.83 -1.34 -6.18
C LEU A 52 -9.42 -2.49 -5.24
N TYR A 53 -8.13 -2.61 -5.00
CA TYR A 53 -7.55 -3.51 -4.00
C TYR A 53 -6.47 -2.78 -3.19
N VAL A 54 -6.14 -3.34 -2.03
CA VAL A 54 -5.02 -2.89 -1.21
C VAL A 54 -3.81 -3.77 -1.52
N GLU A 55 -2.68 -3.14 -1.77
CA GLU A 55 -1.40 -3.79 -1.96
C GLU A 55 -0.52 -3.56 -0.72
N LEU A 56 -0.07 -4.64 -0.10
CA LEU A 56 0.93 -4.63 0.97
C LEU A 56 2.25 -5.12 0.39
N THR A 57 3.28 -4.27 0.43
CA THR A 57 4.62 -4.64 -0.05
C THR A 57 5.61 -4.61 1.09
N ALA A 58 6.08 -5.79 1.50
CA ALA A 58 7.14 -5.95 2.48
C ALA A 58 8.50 -5.89 1.79
N THR A 59 9.37 -5.01 2.26
CA THR A 59 10.74 -4.83 1.77
C THR A 59 11.72 -5.03 2.90
N THR A 60 12.87 -5.63 2.58
CA THR A 60 14.00 -5.83 3.50
C THR A 60 15.29 -5.55 2.75
N ARG A 61 16.39 -5.37 3.49
CA ARG A 61 17.70 -5.12 2.88
C ARG A 61 18.26 -6.33 2.12
N PHE A 62 17.91 -7.55 2.54
CA PHE A 62 18.62 -8.77 2.13
C PHE A 62 17.74 -9.77 1.39
N SER A 63 16.48 -9.43 1.10
CA SER A 63 15.56 -10.33 0.40
C SER A 63 14.72 -9.55 -0.60
N PRO A 64 14.32 -10.20 -1.71
CA PRO A 64 13.37 -9.62 -2.64
C PRO A 64 12.09 -9.14 -1.93
N PRO A 65 11.47 -8.05 -2.39
CA PRO A 65 10.19 -7.61 -1.87
C PRO A 65 9.13 -8.71 -2.01
N ALA A 66 8.24 -8.81 -1.03
CA ALA A 66 7.06 -9.67 -1.09
C ALA A 66 5.82 -8.78 -1.15
N THR A 67 4.92 -9.08 -2.08
CA THR A 67 3.69 -8.32 -2.27
C THR A 67 2.48 -9.22 -2.02
N VAL A 68 1.50 -8.69 -1.29
CA VAL A 68 0.21 -9.32 -1.05
C VAL A 68 -0.89 -8.34 -1.48
N THR A 69 -1.87 -8.83 -2.23
CA THR A 69 -3.05 -8.07 -2.61
C THR A 69 -4.24 -8.52 -1.77
N LEU A 70 -5.03 -7.56 -1.31
CA LEU A 70 -6.22 -7.78 -0.51
C LEU A 70 -7.40 -7.05 -1.15
N ARG A 71 -8.53 -7.74 -1.27
CA ARG A 71 -9.78 -7.06 -1.60
C ARG A 71 -10.15 -6.08 -0.47
N PRO A 72 -11.00 -5.07 -0.72
CA PRO A 72 -11.32 -4.06 0.30
C PRO A 72 -11.86 -4.65 1.61
N ASP A 73 -12.70 -5.67 1.53
CA ASP A 73 -13.26 -6.40 2.69
C ASP A 73 -12.19 -7.18 3.47
N GLU A 74 -11.26 -7.82 2.76
CA GLU A 74 -10.13 -8.52 3.37
C GLU A 74 -9.16 -7.53 4.05
N ALA A 75 -8.90 -6.39 3.42
CA ALA A 75 -8.04 -5.34 3.97
C ALA A 75 -8.63 -4.75 5.26
N GLU A 76 -9.95 -4.50 5.28
CA GLU A 76 -10.66 -4.06 6.48
C GLU A 76 -10.56 -5.10 7.61
N ALA A 77 -10.83 -6.37 7.32
CA ALA A 77 -10.77 -7.45 8.30
C ALA A 77 -9.36 -7.62 8.88
N VAL A 78 -8.32 -7.59 8.04
CA VAL A 78 -6.91 -7.66 8.48
C VAL A 78 -6.55 -6.43 9.30
N GLY A 79 -6.92 -5.23 8.85
CA GLY A 79 -6.67 -3.98 9.57
C GLY A 79 -7.26 -3.99 10.98
N GLN A 80 -8.52 -4.41 11.10
CA GLN A 80 -9.20 -4.54 12.38
C GLN A 80 -8.52 -5.56 13.30
N ALA A 81 -8.16 -6.73 12.76
CA ALA A 81 -7.45 -7.76 13.52
C ALA A 81 -6.09 -7.27 14.06
N LEU A 82 -5.36 -6.48 13.27
CA LEU A 82 -4.09 -5.88 13.69
C LEU A 82 -4.27 -4.84 14.79
N ILE A 83 -5.27 -3.97 14.68
CA ILE A 83 -5.60 -2.97 15.72
C ILE A 83 -5.94 -3.67 17.04
N GLU A 84 -6.76 -4.71 17.00
CA GLU A 84 -7.13 -5.48 18.18
C GLU A 84 -5.94 -6.21 18.80
N ALA A 85 -5.07 -6.80 17.97
CA ALA A 85 -3.85 -7.45 18.44
C ALA A 85 -2.92 -6.45 19.14
N ALA A 86 -2.72 -5.27 18.55
CA ALA A 86 -1.92 -4.19 19.14
C ALA A 86 -2.52 -3.70 20.46
N ALA A 87 -3.84 -3.52 20.53
CA ALA A 87 -4.52 -3.11 21.76
C ALA A 87 -4.35 -4.12 22.90
N ARG A 88 -4.23 -5.42 22.59
CA ARG A 88 -3.93 -6.46 23.57
C ARG A 88 -2.47 -6.50 23.99
N SER A 89 -1.52 -6.18 23.10
CA SER A 89 -0.08 -6.25 23.41
C SER A 89 0.44 -5.15 24.32
N VAL A 90 -0.34 -4.08 24.52
CA VAL A 90 0.02 -2.95 25.40
C VAL A 90 -0.58 -3.12 26.81
N ARG A 91 -1.36 -4.18 27.05
CA ARG A 91 -1.84 -4.57 28.38
C ARG A 91 -0.86 -5.52 29.05
#